data_AF-A0A943IN97-F1
#
_entry.id   AF-A0A943IN97-F1
#
_cell.length_a   1.000
_cell.length_b   1.000
_cell.length_c   1.000
_cell.angle_alpha   90.00
_cell.angle_beta   90.00
_cell.angle_gamma   90.00
#
_symmetry.space_group_name_H-M   'P 1'
#
loop_
_entity.id
_entity.type
_entity.pdbx_description
1 polymer ?
#
loop_
_entity_poly.entity_id
_entity_poly.type
_entity_poly.pdbx_seq_one_letter_code
_entity_poly.pdbx_strand_id
1 'polypeptide(L)'
;MIQDNIQDIGMGVASNALQHRFFMVFQYESQMRASPNTVQGIIQRLNEEADTARRYLDLCELEVQEPRYADDFALELLYEIINKRTSQRVKLPEGVFDMTTAVHGVYEAQTQ
;
A
#
# COMPACT_ATOMS: atom_id res chain seq x y z
N MET A 1 6.21 -26.61 -35.39
CA MET A 1 4.82 -26.16 -35.68
C MET A 1 3.76 -26.48 -34.62
N ILE A 2 4.04 -27.28 -33.57
CA ILE A 2 3.29 -27.19 -32.28
C ILE A 2 4.21 -26.69 -31.16
N GLN A 3 5.52 -27.00 -31.23
CA GLN A 3 6.52 -26.52 -30.28
C GLN A 3 6.71 -25.00 -30.28
N ASP A 4 6.63 -24.35 -31.45
CA ASP A 4 6.77 -22.89 -31.55
C ASP A 4 5.62 -22.16 -30.84
N ASN A 5 4.40 -22.71 -30.91
CA ASN A 5 3.23 -22.17 -30.21
C ASN A 5 3.34 -22.33 -28.68
N ILE A 6 4.02 -23.36 -28.16
CA ILE A 6 4.23 -23.52 -26.72
C ILE A 6 5.23 -22.47 -26.20
N GLN A 7 6.21 -22.09 -27.02
CA GLN A 7 7.20 -21.08 -26.65
C GLN A 7 6.59 -19.67 -26.62
N ASP A 8 5.71 -19.35 -27.56
CA ASP A 8 4.94 -18.09 -27.59
C ASP A 8 3.85 -18.04 -26.52
N ILE A 9 3.21 -19.15 -26.19
CA ILE A 9 2.31 -19.26 -25.02
C ILE A 9 3.13 -19.15 -23.72
N GLY A 10 4.34 -19.68 -23.65
CA GLY A 10 5.22 -19.55 -22.49
C GLY A 10 5.64 -18.11 -22.20
N MET A 11 5.92 -17.32 -23.25
CA MET A 11 6.21 -15.89 -23.10
C MET A 11 4.94 -15.04 -22.90
N GLY A 12 3.83 -15.39 -23.56
CA GLY A 12 2.55 -14.68 -23.45
C GLY A 12 1.80 -14.93 -22.14
N VAL A 13 1.87 -16.14 -21.58
CA VAL A 13 1.29 -16.49 -20.26
C VAL A 13 2.17 -16.00 -19.12
N ALA A 14 3.50 -15.95 -19.28
CA ALA A 14 4.38 -15.25 -18.34
C ALA A 14 4.16 -13.72 -18.38
N SER A 15 3.75 -13.17 -19.53
CA SER A 15 3.47 -11.74 -19.72
C SER A 15 2.05 -11.33 -19.30
N ASN A 16 1.05 -12.21 -19.39
CA ASN A 16 -0.34 -11.91 -19.00
C ASN A 16 -0.62 -12.12 -17.51
N ALA A 17 0.35 -12.64 -16.75
CA ALA A 17 0.33 -12.66 -15.29
C ALA A 17 1.04 -11.43 -14.69
N LEU A 18 1.07 -10.30 -15.40
CA LEU A 18 1.47 -9.03 -14.82
C LEU A 18 0.42 -8.61 -13.78
N GLN A 19 0.61 -9.06 -12.54
CA GLN A 19 -0.05 -8.50 -11.37
C GLN A 19 0.41 -7.04 -11.24
N HIS A 20 -0.29 -6.14 -11.93
CA HIS A 20 -0.08 -4.70 -11.80
C HIS A 20 -0.59 -4.25 -10.43
N ARG A 21 0.34 -4.00 -9.52
CA ARG A 21 0.04 -3.38 -8.23
C ARG A 21 -0.11 -1.88 -8.44
N PHE A 22 -1.24 -1.32 -8.03
CA PHE A 22 -1.49 0.11 -8.05
C PHE A 22 -1.91 0.58 -6.65
N PHE A 23 -1.72 1.87 -6.39
CA PHE A 23 -2.12 2.51 -5.15
C PHE A 23 -3.30 3.42 -5.42
N MET A 24 -4.26 3.45 -4.48
CA MET A 24 -5.30 4.47 -4.44
C MET A 24 -5.15 5.30 -3.18
N VAL A 25 -5.18 6.61 -3.36
CA VAL A 25 -5.06 7.59 -2.27
C VAL A 25 -6.33 8.43 -2.29
N PHE A 26 -7.01 8.47 -1.16
CA PHE A 26 -8.23 9.26 -0.98
C PHE A 26 -7.89 10.56 -0.27
N GLN A 27 -8.21 11.67 -0.90
CA GLN A 27 -8.09 12.99 -0.31
C GLN A 27 -9.47 13.46 0.14
N TYR A 28 -9.53 14.06 1.33
CA TYR A 28 -10.78 14.63 1.80
C TYR A 28 -11.08 15.91 1.04
N GLU A 29 -12.30 16.00 0.52
CA GLU A 29 -12.81 17.19 -0.16
C GLU A 29 -14.02 17.77 0.57
N SER A 30 -14.21 19.08 0.51
CA SER A 30 -15.32 19.77 1.19
C SER A 30 -16.71 19.26 0.78
N GLN A 31 -16.82 18.71 -0.43
CA GLN A 31 -18.04 18.10 -0.95
C GLN A 31 -18.41 16.74 -0.32
N MET A 32 -17.46 16.07 0.35
CA MET A 32 -17.70 14.79 1.02
C MET A 32 -18.55 14.93 2.29
N ARG A 33 -18.72 16.15 2.83
CA ARG A 33 -19.61 16.49 3.96
C ARG A 33 -19.43 15.56 5.17
N ALA A 34 -18.23 15.49 5.75
CA ALA A 34 -18.04 14.80 7.02
C ALA A 34 -18.91 15.46 8.11
N SER A 35 -19.78 14.68 8.75
CA SER A 35 -20.65 15.14 9.83
C SER A 35 -20.37 14.32 11.10
N PRO A 36 -19.88 14.93 12.19
CA PRO A 36 -19.49 16.34 12.35
C PRO A 36 -18.17 16.68 11.63
N ASN A 37 -17.96 17.95 11.24
CA ASN A 37 -16.75 18.44 10.57
C ASN A 37 -15.54 18.54 11.54
N THR A 38 -15.15 17.38 12.06
CA THR A 38 -14.05 17.16 13.00
C THR A 38 -13.01 16.26 12.32
N VAL A 39 -11.78 16.25 12.83
CA VAL A 39 -10.72 15.36 12.31
C VAL A 39 -11.18 13.90 12.32
N GLN A 40 -11.82 13.46 13.41
CA GLN A 40 -12.39 12.11 13.53
C GLN A 40 -13.47 11.84 12.47
N GLY A 41 -14.37 12.79 12.24
CA GLY A 41 -15.41 12.67 11.19
C GLY A 41 -14.83 12.62 9.78
N ILE A 42 -13.75 13.36 9.52
CA ILE A 42 -13.03 13.33 8.24
C ILE A 42 -12.36 11.97 8.03
N ILE A 43 -11.68 11.45 9.05
CA ILE A 43 -11.06 10.11 9.01
C ILE A 43 -12.12 9.05 8.75
N GLN A 44 -13.25 9.10 9.48
CA GLN A 44 -14.36 8.19 9.28
C GLN A 44 -14.89 8.24 7.85
N ARG A 45 -15.06 9.45 7.29
CA ARG A 45 -15.55 9.61 5.92
C ARG A 45 -14.57 9.06 4.88
N LEU A 46 -13.27 9.28 5.07
CA LEU A 46 -12.24 8.72 4.19
C LEU A 46 -12.22 7.18 4.24
N ASN A 47 -12.39 6.60 5.43
CA ASN A 47 -12.48 5.16 5.59
C ASN A 47 -13.72 4.58 4.86
N GLU A 48 -14.88 5.25 4.94
CA GLU A 48 -16.08 4.83 4.20
C GLU A 48 -15.88 4.82 2.67
N GLU A 49 -15.15 5.80 2.13
CA GLU A 49 -14.81 5.86 0.71
C GLU A 49 -13.82 4.74 0.33
N ALA A 50 -12.82 4.49 1.16
CA ALA A 50 -11.88 3.39 0.97
C ALA A 50 -12.58 2.02 1.01
N ASP A 51 -13.49 1.81 1.96
CA ASP A 51 -14.31 0.60 2.07
C ASP A 51 -15.19 0.41 0.84
N THR A 52 -15.75 1.50 0.32
CA THR A 52 -16.57 1.49 -0.89
C THR A 52 -15.74 1.09 -2.11
N ALA A 53 -14.57 1.70 -2.28
CA ALA A 53 -13.65 1.35 -3.36
C ALA A 53 -13.21 -0.11 -3.26
N ARG A 54 -12.89 -0.60 -2.05
CA ARG A 54 -12.54 -2.00 -1.82
C ARG A 54 -13.65 -2.95 -2.31
N ARG A 55 -14.90 -2.69 -1.93
CA ARG A 55 -16.04 -3.52 -2.39
C ARG A 55 -16.14 -3.55 -3.92
N TYR A 56 -15.91 -2.42 -4.59
CA TYR A 56 -15.89 -2.39 -6.05
C TYR A 56 -14.75 -3.21 -6.66
N LEU A 57 -13.56 -3.17 -6.05
CA LEU A 57 -12.41 -3.97 -6.50
C LEU A 57 -12.65 -5.47 -6.28
N ASP A 58 -13.24 -5.84 -5.15
CA ASP A 58 -13.60 -7.22 -4.84
C ASP A 58 -14.61 -7.76 -5.87
N LEU A 59 -15.58 -6.95 -6.30
CA LEU A 59 -16.52 -7.28 -7.39
C LEU A 59 -15.83 -7.47 -8.75
N CYS A 60 -14.68 -6.83 -8.96
CA CYS A 60 -13.84 -7.00 -10.14
C CYS A 60 -12.82 -8.15 -10.02
N GLU A 61 -12.93 -8.98 -8.98
CA GLU A 61 -12.01 -10.09 -8.71
C GLU A 61 -10.54 -9.64 -8.50
N LEU A 62 -10.35 -8.42 -8.02
CA LEU A 62 -9.03 -7.90 -7.66
C LEU A 62 -8.70 -8.22 -6.21
N GLU A 63 -7.46 -8.63 -5.95
CA GLU A 63 -6.97 -8.87 -4.59
C GLU A 63 -6.65 -7.53 -3.90
N VAL A 64 -7.38 -7.23 -2.81
CA VAL A 64 -7.13 -6.05 -1.97
C VAL A 64 -6.42 -6.49 -0.69
N GLN A 65 -5.19 -6.02 -0.49
CA GLN A 65 -4.39 -6.33 0.70
C GLN A 65 -4.84 -5.48 1.90
N GLU A 66 -5.15 -6.15 3.02
CA GLU A 66 -5.45 -5.51 4.30
C GLU A 66 -4.46 -5.90 5.38
N PRO A 67 -3.30 -5.22 5.44
CA PRO A 67 -2.32 -5.48 6.47
C PRO A 67 -2.86 -5.07 7.85
N ARG A 68 -2.63 -5.92 8.85
CA ARG A 68 -2.95 -5.63 10.26
C ARG A 68 -2.22 -4.38 10.79
N TYR A 69 -1.03 -4.12 10.26
CA TYR A 69 -0.20 -2.96 10.57
C TYR A 69 0.07 -2.21 9.26
N ALA A 70 -0.82 -1.28 8.92
CA ALA A 70 -0.80 -0.57 7.65
C ALA A 70 0.47 0.26 7.45
N ASP A 71 0.99 0.86 8.53
CA ASP A 71 2.19 1.69 8.48
C ASP A 71 3.45 0.87 8.14
N ASP A 72 3.65 -0.26 8.84
CA ASP A 72 4.77 -1.18 8.59
C ASP A 72 4.71 -1.75 7.17
N PHE A 73 3.52 -2.16 6.74
CA PHE A 73 3.31 -2.68 5.40
C PHE A 73 3.59 -1.64 4.32
N ALA A 74 3.10 -0.40 4.50
CA ALA A 74 3.35 0.68 3.57
C ALA A 74 4.85 1.00 3.49
N LEU A 75 5.55 0.99 4.63
CA LEU A 75 6.98 1.25 4.68
C LEU A 75 7.80 0.14 4.01
N GLU A 76 7.50 -1.13 4.29
CA GLU A 76 8.16 -2.27 3.63
C GLU A 76 7.91 -2.22 2.12
N LEU A 77 6.67 -1.96 1.71
CA LEU A 77 6.30 -1.89 0.30
C LEU A 77 7.00 -0.72 -0.42
N LEU A 78 7.07 0.46 0.20
CA LEU A 78 7.82 1.61 -0.33
C LEU A 78 9.31 1.29 -0.44
N TYR A 79 9.89 0.64 0.58
CA TYR A 79 11.28 0.19 0.55
C TYR A 79 11.53 -0.78 -0.62
N GLU A 80 10.64 -1.74 -0.84
CA GLU A 80 10.72 -2.69 -1.94
C GLU A 80 10.60 -2.00 -3.31
N ILE A 81 9.71 -1.00 -3.44
CA ILE A 81 9.51 -0.26 -4.69
C ILE A 81 10.71 0.61 -5.03
N ILE A 82 11.30 1.29 -4.04
CA ILE A 82 12.47 2.16 -4.22
C ILE A 82 13.72 1.31 -4.47
N ASN A 83 13.90 0.23 -3.70
CA ASN A 83 15.10 -0.59 -3.71
C ASN A 83 14.91 -1.95 -4.41
N LYS A 84 14.20 -2.01 -5.55
CA LYS A 84 13.74 -3.24 -6.22
C LYS A 84 14.71 -4.42 -6.29
N ARG A 85 16.01 -4.16 -6.48
CA ARG A 85 17.04 -5.22 -6.56
C ARG A 85 17.66 -5.54 -5.21
N THR A 86 17.90 -4.53 -4.38
CA THR A 86 18.57 -4.67 -3.09
C THR A 86 17.63 -5.25 -2.04
N SER A 87 16.35 -4.88 -2.07
CA SER A 87 15.31 -5.36 -1.16
C SER A 87 15.10 -6.88 -1.21
N GLN A 88 15.48 -7.52 -2.32
CA GLN A 88 15.44 -8.99 -2.47
C GLN A 88 16.49 -9.71 -1.62
N ARG A 89 17.57 -9.01 -1.22
CA ARG A 89 18.68 -9.58 -0.45
C ARG A 89 18.77 -9.00 0.96
N VAL A 90 18.38 -7.74 1.11
CA VAL A 90 18.42 -6.99 2.36
C VAL A 90 17.00 -6.55 2.66
N LYS A 91 16.39 -7.12 3.70
CA LYS A 91 15.07 -6.73 4.16
C LYS A 91 15.14 -5.50 5.05
N LEU A 92 14.03 -4.78 5.11
CA LEU A 92 13.89 -3.64 6.01
C LEU A 92 14.01 -4.14 7.47
N PRO A 93 14.91 -3.59 8.29
CA PRO A 93 15.00 -3.97 9.70
C PRO A 93 13.72 -3.60 10.46
N GLU A 94 13.30 -4.45 11.41
CA GLU A 94 12.08 -4.23 12.22
C GLU A 94 12.12 -2.94 13.08
N GLY A 95 13.32 -2.39 13.36
CA GLY A 95 13.51 -1.15 14.12
C GLY A 95 13.79 0.10 13.28
N VAL A 96 13.33 0.15 12.02
CA VAL A 96 13.60 1.32 11.16
C VAL A 96 12.99 2.61 11.70
N PHE A 97 11.81 2.54 12.31
CA PHE A 97 11.20 3.72 12.93
C PHE A 97 12.05 4.26 14.07
N ASP A 98 12.64 3.41 14.91
CA ASP A 98 13.55 3.85 15.98
C ASP A 98 14.77 4.60 15.43
N MET A 99 15.25 4.22 14.24
CA MET A 99 16.36 4.90 13.57
C MET A 99 15.95 6.26 12.98
N THR A 100 14.68 6.44 12.58
CA THR A 100 14.18 7.70 12.01
C THR A 100 13.60 8.65 13.07
N THR A 101 13.30 8.17 14.27
CA THR A 101 12.87 8.98 15.43
C THR A 101 13.81 10.15 15.69
N ALA A 102 15.13 9.93 15.60
CA ALA A 102 16.13 11.00 15.77
C ALA A 102 16.04 12.10 14.70
N VAL A 103 15.60 11.75 13.49
CA VAL A 103 15.46 12.68 12.35
C VAL A 103 14.10 13.38 12.36
N HIS A 104 13.07 12.74 12.93
CA HIS A 104 11.72 13.29 13.03
C HIS A 104 11.50 14.17 14.27
N GLY A 105 12.54 14.38 15.09
CA GLY A 105 12.48 15.27 16.25
C GLY A 105 11.52 14.81 17.34
N VAL A 106 11.09 13.54 17.31
CA VAL A 106 10.21 12.94 18.31
C VAL A 106 11.09 12.53 19.51
N TYR A 107 11.67 13.50 20.18
CA TYR A 107 12.12 13.28 21.55
C TYR A 107 10.86 13.16 22.39
N GLU A 108 10.64 11.98 22.98
CA GLU A 108 9.82 11.92 24.19
C GLU A 108 10.42 12.93 25.15
N ALA A 109 9.65 13.97 25.49
CA ALA A 109 9.97 14.84 26.60
C ALA A 109 9.88 13.98 27.87
N GLN A 110 10.94 13.23 28.15
CA GLN A 110 11.13 12.62 29.46
C GLN A 110 11.33 13.77 30.42
N THR A 111 10.22 14.12 31.06
CA THR A 111 10.14 15.09 32.13
C THR A 111 10.96 14.53 33.29
N GLN A 112 12.07 15.18 33.62
CA GLN A 112 12.67 15.15 34.96
C GLN A 112 12.32 16.46 35.65
#